data_AF-A0A177XX41-F1
#
_entry.id   AF-A0A177XX41-F1
#
_cell.length_a   1.000
_cell.length_b   1.000
_cell.length_c   1.000
_cell.angle_alpha   90.00
_cell.angle_beta   90.00
_cell.angle_gamma   90.00
#
_symmetry.space_group_name_H-M   'P 1'
#
loop_
_entity.id
_entity.type
_entity.pdbx_description
1 polymer ?
#
loop_
_entity_poly.entity_id
_entity_poly.type
_entity_poly.pdbx_seq_one_letter_code
_entity_poly.pdbx_strand_id
1 'polypeptide(L)'
;MSIVDGTTLVASVVSPILLGALAVFINRVARNFADKTDFKRLKKELSENTATVEKVRAEFLESNTKIVESVKSEFLKNNTEIVESVKSELQVKGWVNQQVWLKKQEIYESIFSNLLLVKKYTSHQFDSFQEALYVEREHEYFMCQSDGEWVDSPILKQDLERKRKEYNERINSQESIKESKKIRQDKEKAISSLMELLSINSVYIDGDIESVLDKLQTVLHRRYDASDFSDVEDYMYDVSNAIDNAINEVKVMCKKELKIKT
;
A
#
# COMPACT_ATOMS: atom_id res chain seq x y z
N MET A 1 24.54 16.99 -25.07
CA MET A 1 25.83 16.83 -24.36
C MET A 1 26.72 16.02 -25.30
N SER A 2 27.59 16.70 -26.04
CA SER A 2 28.36 16.09 -27.13
C SER A 2 29.45 15.20 -26.57
N ILE A 3 29.40 13.92 -26.91
CA ILE A 3 30.46 12.95 -26.66
C ILE A 3 31.63 13.38 -27.54
N VAL A 4 32.66 13.96 -26.91
CA VAL A 4 33.92 14.28 -27.58
C VAL A 4 34.59 12.95 -27.91
N ASP A 5 34.71 12.68 -29.20
CA ASP A 5 35.36 11.49 -29.75
C ASP A 5 36.79 11.38 -29.22
N GLY A 6 37.05 10.34 -28.40
CA GLY A 6 38.35 10.07 -27.79
C GLY A 6 39.47 9.76 -28.80
N THR A 7 39.12 9.59 -30.07
CA THR A 7 40.07 9.41 -31.19
C THR A 7 40.76 10.71 -31.57
N THR A 8 40.22 11.88 -31.25
CA THR A 8 40.76 13.17 -31.72
C THR A 8 41.84 13.76 -30.81
N LEU A 9 41.96 13.31 -29.54
CA LEU A 9 42.87 13.94 -28.58
C LEU A 9 44.30 13.38 -28.58
N VAL A 10 44.52 12.17 -29.08
CA VAL A 10 45.82 11.47 -28.91
C VAL A 10 46.77 11.69 -30.11
N ALA A 11 46.34 12.38 -31.16
CA ALA A 11 47.14 12.62 -32.36
C ALA A 11 48.19 13.75 -32.23
N SER A 12 48.37 14.38 -31.06
CA SER A 12 49.10 15.67 -30.97
C SER A 12 50.49 15.65 -30.32
N VAL A 13 51.04 14.51 -29.89
CA VAL A 13 52.31 14.52 -29.13
C VAL A 13 53.59 14.52 -29.99
N VAL A 14 53.49 14.43 -31.33
CA VAL A 14 54.60 14.83 -32.22
C VAL A 14 54.04 15.73 -33.32
N SER A 15 53.91 17.01 -33.01
CA SER A 15 53.52 18.03 -33.98
C SER A 15 54.47 18.00 -35.19
N PRO A 16 53.96 18.15 -36.44
CA PRO A 16 54.78 18.32 -37.66
C PRO A 16 55.86 19.42 -37.53
N ILE A 17 55.66 20.33 -36.58
CA ILE A 17 56.58 21.40 -36.19
C ILE A 17 57.92 20.85 -35.64
N LEU A 18 57.91 19.77 -34.86
CA LEU A 18 59.14 19.16 -34.31
C LEU A 18 59.96 18.45 -35.39
N LEU A 19 59.29 17.75 -36.31
CA LEU A 19 59.94 17.12 -37.47
C LEU A 19 60.51 18.18 -38.44
N GLY A 20 59.78 19.27 -38.67
CA GLY A 20 60.23 20.40 -39.50
C GLY A 20 61.44 21.14 -38.89
N ALA A 21 61.43 21.38 -37.57
CA ALA A 21 62.53 22.05 -36.87
C ALA A 21 63.81 21.20 -36.89
N LEU A 22 63.71 19.88 -36.76
CA LEU A 22 64.85 18.96 -36.83
C LEU A 22 65.43 18.91 -38.25
N ALA A 23 64.57 18.90 -39.28
CA ALA A 23 65.00 18.92 -40.68
C ALA A 23 65.77 20.21 -41.03
N VAL A 24 65.33 21.37 -40.52
CA VAL A 24 66.02 22.66 -40.71
C VAL A 24 67.35 22.71 -39.97
N PHE A 25 67.44 22.13 -38.76
CA PHE A 25 68.68 22.04 -37.99
C PHE A 25 69.74 21.19 -38.72
N ILE A 26 69.34 20.04 -39.24
CA ILE A 26 70.22 19.14 -40.02
C ILE A 26 70.73 19.84 -41.29
N ASN A 27 69.86 20.58 -41.99
CA ASN A 27 70.23 21.30 -43.22
C ASN A 27 71.23 22.44 -42.94
N ARG A 28 71.21 23.01 -41.72
CA ARG A 28 72.14 24.06 -41.30
C ARG A 28 73.52 23.50 -40.88
N VAL A 29 73.55 22.31 -40.27
CA VAL A 29 74.79 21.60 -39.92
C VAL A 29 75.53 21.07 -41.16
N ALA A 30 74.80 20.72 -42.24
CA ALA A 30 75.36 20.23 -43.50
C ALA A 30 76.28 21.21 -44.26
N ARG A 31 76.36 22.49 -43.84
CA ARG A 31 77.16 23.54 -44.52
C ARG A 31 78.63 23.64 -44.07
N ASN A 32 79.06 22.95 -43.01
CA ASN A 32 80.46 22.96 -42.55
C ASN A 32 81.15 21.63 -42.85
N PHE A 33 82.26 21.70 -43.58
CA PHE A 33 83.00 20.59 -44.20
C PHE A 33 83.77 19.70 -43.20
N ALA A 34 83.06 18.92 -42.39
CA ALA A 34 83.58 17.71 -41.79
C ALA A 34 82.58 16.55 -41.98
N ASP A 35 83.06 15.50 -42.64
CA ASP A 35 82.59 14.11 -42.49
C ASP A 35 81.32 13.65 -43.26
N LYS A 36 81.49 13.37 -44.57
CA LYS A 36 80.51 12.63 -45.41
C LYS A 36 80.06 11.30 -44.77
N THR A 37 80.90 10.73 -43.92
CA THR A 37 80.66 9.49 -43.17
C THR A 37 79.70 9.74 -42.02
N ASP A 38 79.86 10.85 -41.27
CA ASP A 38 78.90 11.27 -40.24
C ASP A 38 77.53 11.60 -40.82
N PHE A 39 77.45 12.23 -42.00
CA PHE A 39 76.16 12.46 -42.65
C PHE A 39 75.45 11.15 -43.04
N LYS A 40 76.20 10.16 -43.55
CA LYS A 40 75.64 8.82 -43.81
C LYS A 40 75.20 8.12 -42.52
N ARG A 41 75.95 8.31 -41.42
CA ARG A 41 75.61 7.77 -40.10
C ARG A 41 74.32 8.39 -39.57
N LEU A 42 74.23 9.71 -39.55
CA LEU A 42 73.03 10.47 -39.15
C LEU A 42 71.80 10.11 -39.98
N LYS A 43 71.95 9.94 -41.30
CA LYS A 43 70.84 9.52 -42.16
C LYS A 43 70.35 8.11 -41.82
N LYS A 44 71.27 7.19 -41.50
CA LYS A 44 70.95 5.83 -41.07
C LYS A 44 70.26 5.83 -39.70
N GLU A 45 70.83 6.53 -38.72
CA GLU A 45 70.25 6.71 -37.37
C GLU A 45 68.85 7.33 -37.44
N LEU A 46 68.62 8.33 -38.31
CA LEU A 46 67.30 8.93 -38.51
C LEU A 46 66.29 7.95 -39.10
N SER A 47 66.71 7.14 -40.08
CA SER A 47 65.86 6.10 -40.68
C SER A 47 65.48 5.03 -39.65
N GLU A 48 66.44 4.58 -38.84
CA GLU A 48 66.22 3.59 -37.77
C GLU A 48 65.33 4.14 -36.66
N ASN A 49 65.54 5.40 -36.27
CA ASN A 49 64.69 6.08 -35.29
C ASN A 49 63.26 6.28 -35.82
N THR A 50 63.10 6.64 -37.09
CA THR A 50 61.77 6.78 -37.72
C THR A 50 61.03 5.43 -37.75
N ALA A 51 61.72 4.34 -38.11
CA ALA A 51 61.14 3.01 -38.09
C ALA A 51 60.76 2.56 -36.66
N THR A 52 61.60 2.87 -35.67
CA THR A 52 61.32 2.58 -34.26
C THR A 52 60.09 3.36 -33.77
N VAL A 53 59.98 4.65 -34.11
CA VAL A 53 58.83 5.49 -33.74
C VAL A 53 57.53 4.99 -34.35
N GLU A 54 57.53 4.62 -35.63
CA GLU A 54 56.33 4.06 -36.28
C GLU A 54 55.94 2.70 -35.67
N LYS A 55 56.92 1.87 -35.29
CA LYS A 55 56.65 0.60 -34.59
C LYS A 55 56.03 0.84 -33.21
N VAL A 56 56.59 1.74 -32.41
CA VAL A 56 56.05 2.11 -31.09
C VAL A 56 54.64 2.70 -31.23
N ARG A 57 54.40 3.52 -32.25
CA ARG A 57 53.08 4.08 -32.54
C ARG A 57 52.06 2.98 -32.88
N ALA A 58 52.43 2.02 -33.73
CA ALA A 58 51.56 0.90 -34.09
C ALA A 58 51.22 0.03 -32.87
N GLU A 59 52.23 -0.34 -32.06
CA GLU A 59 52.05 -1.11 -30.83
C GLU A 59 51.17 -0.36 -29.82
N PHE A 60 51.36 0.96 -29.68
CA PHE A 60 50.53 1.80 -28.82
C PHE A 60 49.07 1.88 -29.29
N LEU A 61 48.84 2.04 -30.59
CA LEU A 61 47.49 2.05 -31.16
C LEU A 61 46.79 0.70 -30.96
N GLU A 62 47.49 -0.41 -31.19
CA GLU A 62 46.96 -1.75 -30.98
C GLU A 62 46.63 -1.99 -29.50
N SER A 63 47.54 -1.64 -28.60
CA SER A 63 47.35 -1.79 -27.15
C SER A 63 46.17 -0.95 -26.65
N ASN A 64 46.09 0.33 -27.07
CA ASN A 64 44.98 1.19 -26.68
C ASN A 64 43.64 0.71 -27.23
N THR A 65 43.60 0.20 -28.45
CA THR A 65 42.36 -0.34 -29.03
C THR A 65 41.86 -1.51 -28.20
N LYS A 66 42.76 -2.45 -27.85
CA LYS A 66 42.43 -3.59 -26.98
C LYS A 66 41.93 -3.15 -25.60
N ILE A 67 42.58 -2.16 -24.98
CA ILE A 67 42.18 -1.62 -23.68
C ILE A 67 40.79 -0.96 -23.76
N VAL A 68 40.55 -0.14 -24.79
CA VAL A 68 39.26 0.53 -24.96
C VAL A 68 38.13 -0.48 -25.18
N GLU A 69 38.36 -1.52 -26.00
CA GLU A 69 37.39 -2.57 -26.24
C GLU A 69 37.12 -3.42 -24.99
N SER A 70 38.17 -3.78 -24.23
CA SER A 70 38.00 -4.54 -22.99
C SER A 70 37.25 -3.74 -21.94
N VAL A 71 37.63 -2.48 -21.71
CA VAL A 71 36.96 -1.61 -20.73
C VAL A 71 35.51 -1.37 -21.14
N LYS A 72 35.25 -1.11 -22.43
CA LYS A 72 33.89 -0.88 -22.93
C LYS A 72 33.01 -2.12 -22.76
N SER A 73 33.51 -3.30 -23.15
CA SER A 73 32.76 -4.55 -23.04
C SER A 73 32.49 -4.92 -21.58
N GLU A 74 33.47 -4.77 -20.71
CA GLU A 74 33.32 -5.00 -19.26
C GLU A 74 32.32 -4.01 -18.63
N PHE A 75 32.41 -2.73 -18.97
CA PHE A 75 31.47 -1.71 -18.48
C PHE A 75 30.03 -1.99 -18.94
N LEU A 76 29.83 -2.34 -20.21
CA LEU A 76 28.51 -2.68 -20.74
C LEU A 76 27.94 -3.94 -20.09
N LYS A 77 28.79 -4.96 -19.89
CA LYS A 77 28.40 -6.20 -19.22
C LYS A 77 27.98 -5.92 -17.77
N ASN A 78 28.82 -5.25 -16.99
CA ASN A 78 28.52 -4.92 -15.59
C ASN A 78 27.27 -4.06 -15.45
N ASN A 79 27.09 -3.05 -16.32
CA ASN A 79 25.88 -2.23 -16.29
C ASN A 79 24.64 -3.03 -16.64
N THR A 80 24.71 -3.93 -17.62
CA THR A 80 23.58 -4.80 -17.99
C THR A 80 23.21 -5.72 -16.84
N GLU A 81 24.20 -6.33 -16.18
CA GLU A 81 24.00 -7.20 -15.02
C GLU A 81 23.36 -6.44 -13.85
N ILE A 82 23.85 -5.23 -13.54
CA ILE A 82 23.28 -4.38 -12.49
C ILE A 82 21.84 -3.98 -12.83
N VAL A 83 21.58 -3.55 -14.07
CA VAL A 83 20.23 -3.12 -14.50
C VAL A 83 19.24 -4.27 -14.44
N GLU A 84 19.60 -5.46 -14.93
CA GLU A 84 18.71 -6.63 -14.85
C GLU A 84 18.52 -7.11 -13.40
N SER A 85 19.56 -7.03 -12.56
CA SER A 85 19.43 -7.33 -11.13
C SER A 85 18.44 -6.39 -10.44
N VAL A 86 18.61 -5.07 -10.61
CA VAL A 86 17.70 -4.05 -10.05
C VAL A 86 16.28 -4.24 -10.58
N LYS A 87 16.12 -4.50 -11.88
CA LYS A 87 14.82 -4.76 -12.49
C LYS A 87 14.15 -5.99 -11.90
N SER A 88 14.89 -7.09 -11.72
CA SER A 88 14.35 -8.31 -11.10
C SER A 88 13.92 -8.07 -9.65
N GLU A 89 14.71 -7.33 -8.87
CA GLU A 89 14.39 -6.98 -7.49
C GLU A 89 13.13 -6.09 -7.42
N LEU A 90 13.03 -5.09 -8.30
CA LEU A 90 11.86 -4.22 -8.41
C LEU A 90 10.61 -5.00 -8.81
N GLN A 91 10.72 -5.96 -9.73
CA GLN A 91 9.61 -6.83 -10.12
C GLN A 91 9.14 -7.69 -8.96
N VAL A 92 10.06 -8.34 -8.23
CA VAL A 92 9.73 -9.14 -7.05
C VAL A 92 9.07 -8.29 -5.97
N LYS A 93 9.66 -7.12 -5.63
CA LYS A 93 9.06 -6.19 -4.66
C LYS A 93 7.69 -5.70 -5.11
N GLY A 94 7.53 -5.35 -6.39
CA GLY A 94 6.26 -4.93 -6.97
C GLY A 94 5.19 -6.00 -6.83
N TRP A 95 5.52 -7.24 -7.18
CA TRP A 95 4.60 -8.37 -7.08
C TRP A 95 4.23 -8.71 -5.62
N VAL A 96 5.21 -8.76 -4.70
CA VAL A 96 4.95 -9.00 -3.27
C VAL A 96 4.04 -7.91 -2.71
N ASN A 97 4.30 -6.64 -3.03
CA ASN A 97 3.46 -5.54 -2.58
C ASN A 97 2.03 -5.64 -3.11
N GLN A 98 1.84 -6.09 -4.36
CA GLN A 98 0.50 -6.34 -4.91
C GLN A 98 -0.22 -7.47 -4.17
N GLN A 99 0.47 -8.58 -3.87
CA GLN A 99 -0.11 -9.69 -3.12
C GLN A 99 -0.50 -9.28 -1.69
N VAL A 100 0.38 -8.56 -0.99
CA VAL A 100 0.10 -8.02 0.35
C VAL A 100 -1.09 -7.05 0.31
N TRP A 101 -1.16 -6.20 -0.71
CA TRP A 101 -2.27 -5.25 -0.87
C TRP A 101 -3.60 -5.98 -1.08
N LEU A 102 -3.65 -6.99 -1.95
CA LEU A 102 -4.85 -7.81 -2.16
C LEU A 102 -5.27 -8.52 -0.87
N LYS A 103 -4.31 -9.11 -0.14
CA LYS A 103 -4.59 -9.77 1.12
C LYS A 103 -5.17 -8.81 2.16
N LYS A 104 -4.59 -7.61 2.30
CA LYS A 104 -5.12 -6.54 3.16
C LYS A 104 -6.56 -6.22 2.79
N GLN A 105 -6.86 -6.03 1.50
CA GLN A 105 -8.21 -5.74 1.04
C GLN A 105 -9.20 -6.85 1.45
N GLU A 106 -8.88 -8.12 1.19
CA GLU A 106 -9.74 -9.27 1.57
C GLU A 106 -10.03 -9.30 3.09
N ILE A 107 -9.02 -9.00 3.91
CA ILE A 107 -9.16 -8.96 5.36
C ILE A 107 -10.11 -7.82 5.76
N TYR A 108 -9.93 -6.62 5.21
CA TYR A 108 -10.83 -5.50 5.48
C TYR A 108 -12.27 -5.77 5.03
N GLU A 109 -12.47 -6.37 3.86
CA GLU A 109 -13.80 -6.77 3.38
C GLU A 109 -14.46 -7.78 4.34
N SER A 110 -13.68 -8.71 4.88
CA SER A 110 -14.15 -9.67 5.88
C SER A 110 -14.51 -8.99 7.20
N ILE A 111 -13.71 -8.02 7.66
CA ILE A 111 -14.00 -7.22 8.86
C ILE A 111 -15.29 -6.42 8.65
N PHE A 112 -15.44 -5.72 7.52
CA PHE A 112 -16.65 -4.96 7.23
C PHE A 112 -17.89 -5.85 7.13
N SER A 113 -17.78 -7.01 6.48
CA SER A 113 -18.89 -7.98 6.40
C SER A 113 -19.40 -8.37 7.78
N ASN A 114 -18.50 -8.72 8.69
CA ASN A 114 -18.88 -9.08 10.06
C ASN A 114 -19.42 -7.89 10.86
N LEU A 115 -18.82 -6.70 10.76
CA LEU A 115 -19.34 -5.49 11.40
C LEU A 115 -20.75 -5.13 10.91
N LEU A 116 -21.04 -5.33 9.62
CA LEU A 116 -22.36 -5.12 9.05
C LEU A 116 -23.39 -6.15 9.53
N LEU A 117 -22.99 -7.40 9.77
CA LEU A 117 -23.86 -8.40 10.40
C LEU A 117 -24.20 -8.01 11.84
N VAL A 118 -23.22 -7.52 12.60
CA VAL A 118 -23.45 -7.00 13.96
C VAL A 118 -24.38 -5.79 13.92
N LYS A 119 -24.16 -4.85 12.99
CA LYS A 119 -25.06 -3.70 12.78
C LYS A 119 -26.49 -4.13 12.48
N LYS A 120 -26.67 -5.09 11.57
CA LYS A 120 -27.99 -5.61 11.20
C LYS A 120 -28.72 -6.19 12.42
N TYR A 121 -28.02 -6.92 13.28
CA TYR A 121 -28.60 -7.43 14.52
C TYR A 121 -29.04 -6.30 15.44
N THR A 122 -28.18 -5.31 15.69
CA THR A 122 -28.49 -4.19 16.59
C THR A 122 -29.67 -3.38 16.08
N SER A 123 -29.74 -3.09 14.77
CA SER A 123 -30.89 -2.41 14.19
C SER A 123 -32.18 -3.22 14.36
N HIS A 124 -32.14 -4.54 14.11
CA HIS A 124 -33.31 -5.40 14.35
C HIS A 124 -33.75 -5.40 15.83
N GLN A 125 -32.80 -5.44 16.78
CA GLN A 125 -33.13 -5.37 18.20
C GLN A 125 -33.72 -4.02 18.59
N PHE A 126 -33.15 -2.93 18.08
CA PHE A 126 -33.65 -1.58 18.30
C PHE A 126 -35.06 -1.41 17.75
N ASP A 127 -35.32 -1.83 16.52
CA ASP A 127 -36.65 -1.76 15.90
C ASP A 127 -37.68 -2.59 16.70
N SER A 128 -37.30 -3.80 17.12
CA SER A 128 -38.15 -4.66 17.95
C SER A 128 -38.47 -4.01 19.30
N PHE A 129 -37.49 -3.35 19.92
CA PHE A 129 -37.66 -2.66 21.19
C PHE A 129 -38.50 -1.39 21.07
N GLN A 130 -38.29 -0.59 20.02
CA GLN A 130 -39.10 0.59 19.73
C GLN A 130 -40.56 0.20 19.46
N GLU A 131 -40.79 -0.93 18.78
CA GLU A 131 -42.14 -1.46 18.59
C GLU A 131 -42.78 -1.91 19.91
N ALA A 132 -42.01 -2.58 20.79
CA ALA A 132 -42.45 -2.95 22.13
C ALA A 132 -42.82 -1.71 22.96
N LEU A 133 -41.93 -0.71 22.97
CA LEU A 133 -42.12 0.57 23.65
C LEU A 133 -43.32 1.32 23.10
N TYR A 134 -43.56 1.30 21.80
CA TYR A 134 -44.72 1.96 21.21
C TYR A 134 -46.03 1.36 21.71
N VAL A 135 -46.12 0.02 21.76
CA VAL A 135 -47.30 -0.70 22.27
C VAL A 135 -47.50 -0.44 23.78
N GLU A 136 -46.42 -0.24 24.54
CA GLU A 136 -46.47 -0.02 25.98
C GLU A 136 -46.67 1.46 26.37
N ARG A 137 -46.02 2.41 25.69
CA ARG A 137 -46.16 3.85 25.93
C ARG A 137 -47.41 4.45 25.29
N GLU A 138 -47.97 3.89 24.21
CA GLU A 138 -49.33 4.29 23.77
C GLU A 138 -50.29 4.14 24.96
N HIS A 139 -50.21 3.02 25.70
CA HIS A 139 -51.03 2.78 26.88
C HIS A 139 -50.81 3.84 27.99
N GLU A 140 -49.58 4.28 28.24
CA GLU A 140 -49.30 5.37 29.19
C GLU A 140 -49.79 6.73 28.71
N TYR A 141 -49.50 7.12 27.45
CA TYR A 141 -49.93 8.39 26.87
C TYR A 141 -51.46 8.55 26.91
N PHE A 142 -52.22 7.47 26.66
CA PHE A 142 -53.67 7.46 26.78
C PHE A 142 -54.16 7.57 28.24
N MET A 143 -53.37 7.15 29.23
CA MET A 143 -53.69 7.27 30.66
C MET A 143 -53.37 8.67 31.24
N CYS A 144 -52.43 9.41 30.64
CA CYS A 144 -51.92 10.69 31.16
C CYS A 144 -52.74 11.92 30.74
N GLN A 145 -53.50 11.88 29.64
CA GLN A 145 -54.13 13.06 29.04
C GLN A 145 -55.57 13.36 29.49
N SER A 146 -56.12 12.62 30.45
CA SER A 146 -57.55 12.68 30.71
C SER A 146 -57.89 12.93 32.16
N ASP A 147 -58.51 14.08 32.41
CA ASP A 147 -59.32 14.41 33.59
C ASP A 147 -60.60 13.51 33.65
N GLY A 148 -60.41 12.19 33.71
CA GLY A 148 -61.45 11.20 33.98
C GLY A 148 -62.35 10.73 32.82
N GLU A 149 -62.45 11.41 31.69
CA GLU A 149 -63.41 11.02 30.62
C GLU A 149 -62.92 9.91 29.64
N TRP A 150 -61.61 9.76 29.43
CA TRP A 150 -61.05 8.82 28.43
C TRP A 150 -60.61 7.49 29.00
N VAL A 151 -60.28 7.45 30.30
CA VAL A 151 -59.83 6.24 31.03
C VAL A 151 -60.88 5.12 30.97
N ASP A 152 -62.14 5.44 30.66
CA ASP A 152 -63.25 4.49 30.55
C ASP A 152 -63.82 4.29 29.13
N SER A 153 -63.20 4.83 28.08
CA SER A 153 -63.64 4.59 26.70
C SER A 153 -63.45 3.12 26.28
N PRO A 154 -64.53 2.34 26.07
CA PRO A 154 -64.42 0.91 25.79
C PRO A 154 -63.78 0.62 24.42
N ILE A 155 -63.98 1.52 23.45
CA ILE A 155 -63.47 1.38 22.08
C ILE A 155 -61.93 1.49 22.05
N LEU A 156 -61.35 2.41 22.83
CA LEU A 156 -59.90 2.58 22.90
C LEU A 156 -59.23 1.45 23.67
N LYS A 157 -59.84 0.98 24.77
CA LYS A 157 -59.37 -0.22 25.48
C LYS A 157 -59.36 -1.43 24.54
N GLN A 158 -60.43 -1.62 23.77
CA GLN A 158 -60.53 -2.71 22.80
C GLN A 158 -59.51 -2.59 21.67
N ASP A 159 -59.23 -1.38 21.16
CA ASP A 159 -58.22 -1.17 20.13
C ASP A 159 -56.79 -1.44 20.64
N LEU A 160 -56.47 -1.00 21.85
CA LEU A 160 -55.18 -1.27 22.51
C LEU A 160 -55.00 -2.77 22.81
N GLU A 161 -56.02 -3.43 23.35
CA GLU A 161 -56.00 -4.88 23.57
C GLU A 161 -55.82 -5.64 22.25
N ARG A 162 -56.50 -5.20 21.18
CA ARG A 162 -56.32 -5.75 19.84
C ARG A 162 -54.88 -5.59 19.35
N LYS A 163 -54.30 -4.37 19.41
CA LYS A 163 -52.90 -4.09 19.01
C LYS A 163 -51.91 -4.93 19.83
N ARG A 164 -52.10 -5.03 21.15
CA ARG A 164 -51.25 -5.84 22.04
C ARG A 164 -51.35 -7.34 21.69
N LYS A 165 -52.56 -7.82 21.38
CA LYS A 165 -52.78 -9.21 20.96
C LYS A 165 -52.14 -9.51 19.61
N GLU A 166 -52.34 -8.65 18.62
CA GLU A 166 -51.72 -8.76 17.29
C GLU A 166 -50.18 -8.75 17.37
N TYR A 167 -49.61 -7.87 18.20
CA TYR A 167 -48.18 -7.82 18.47
C TYR A 167 -47.67 -9.11 19.14
N ASN A 168 -48.37 -9.58 20.19
CA ASN A 168 -48.01 -10.82 20.88
C ASN A 168 -48.13 -12.04 19.96
N GLU A 169 -49.14 -12.12 19.11
CA GLU A 169 -49.29 -13.20 18.12
C GLU A 169 -48.16 -13.17 17.08
N ARG A 170 -47.75 -11.98 16.63
CA ARG A 170 -46.64 -11.80 15.69
C ARG A 170 -45.29 -12.21 16.30
N ILE A 171 -44.96 -11.75 17.51
CA ILE A 171 -43.69 -12.06 18.17
C ILE A 171 -43.61 -13.53 18.61
N ASN A 172 -44.72 -14.10 19.08
CA ASN A 172 -44.76 -15.51 19.46
C ASN A 172 -44.98 -16.44 18.27
N SER A 173 -45.06 -15.91 17.04
CA SER A 173 -45.13 -16.73 15.84
C SER A 173 -43.84 -17.54 15.69
N GLN A 174 -43.99 -18.77 15.18
CA GLN A 174 -42.85 -19.66 14.94
C GLN A 174 -41.84 -19.06 13.94
N GLU A 175 -42.30 -18.18 13.05
CA GLU A 175 -41.46 -17.48 12.08
C GLU A 175 -40.59 -16.42 12.76
N SER A 176 -41.19 -15.53 13.57
CA SER A 176 -40.46 -14.46 14.29
C SER A 176 -39.44 -15.02 15.28
N ILE A 177 -39.79 -16.09 16.00
CA ILE A 177 -38.86 -16.77 16.93
C ILE A 177 -37.66 -17.36 16.16
N LYS A 178 -37.89 -17.99 15.00
CA LYS A 178 -36.82 -18.54 14.17
C LYS A 178 -35.93 -17.45 13.59
N GLU A 179 -36.50 -16.36 13.11
CA GLU A 179 -35.77 -15.21 12.58
C GLU A 179 -34.89 -14.59 13.66
N SER A 180 -35.46 -14.26 14.81
CA SER A 180 -34.71 -13.69 15.95
C SER A 180 -33.57 -14.60 16.41
N LYS A 181 -33.83 -15.91 16.48
CA LYS A 181 -32.79 -16.90 16.83
C LYS A 181 -31.68 -16.93 15.79
N LYS A 182 -32.01 -16.89 14.49
CA LYS A 182 -31.04 -16.87 13.41
C LYS A 182 -30.16 -15.61 13.47
N ILE A 183 -30.76 -14.43 13.59
CA ILE A 183 -30.04 -13.16 13.65
C ILE A 183 -29.12 -13.12 14.89
N ARG A 184 -29.57 -13.64 16.04
CA ARG A 184 -28.72 -13.77 17.23
C ARG A 184 -27.52 -14.69 16.98
N GLN A 185 -27.72 -15.85 16.38
CA GLN A 185 -26.65 -16.79 16.04
C GLN A 185 -25.66 -16.18 15.05
N ASP A 186 -26.15 -15.45 14.06
CA ASP A 186 -25.32 -14.77 13.06
C ASP A 186 -24.44 -13.69 13.72
N LYS A 187 -24.96 -12.95 14.71
CA LYS A 187 -24.19 -11.99 15.51
C LYS A 187 -23.09 -12.67 16.33
N GLU A 188 -23.43 -13.71 17.09
CA GLU A 188 -22.45 -14.42 17.94
C GLU A 188 -21.32 -15.00 17.09
N LYS A 189 -21.65 -15.55 15.91
CA LYS A 189 -20.65 -16.00 14.93
C LYS A 189 -19.82 -14.85 14.39
N ALA A 190 -20.44 -13.73 14.01
CA ALA A 190 -19.74 -12.58 13.45
C ALA A 190 -18.72 -11.98 14.44
N ILE A 191 -19.07 -11.89 15.73
CA ILE A 191 -18.16 -11.42 16.78
C ILE A 191 -16.97 -12.38 16.93
N SER A 192 -17.22 -13.69 17.03
CA SER A 192 -16.14 -14.68 17.12
C SER A 192 -15.24 -14.63 15.88
N SER A 193 -15.83 -14.55 14.69
CA SER A 193 -15.08 -14.43 13.44
C SER A 193 -14.25 -13.14 13.37
N LEU A 194 -14.72 -12.02 13.92
CA LEU A 194 -13.91 -10.79 14.03
C LEU A 194 -12.65 -11.01 14.88
N MET A 195 -12.79 -11.65 16.04
CA MET A 195 -11.65 -11.90 16.94
C MET A 195 -10.65 -12.91 16.34
N GLU A 196 -11.15 -13.95 15.67
CA GLU A 196 -10.32 -14.90 14.94
C GLU A 196 -9.58 -14.23 13.78
N LEU A 197 -10.28 -13.40 12.99
CA LEU A 197 -9.69 -12.65 11.88
C LEU A 197 -8.59 -11.70 12.37
N LEU A 198 -8.81 -11.00 13.48
CA LEU A 198 -7.79 -10.17 14.11
C LEU A 198 -6.56 -10.97 14.54
N SER A 199 -6.78 -12.09 15.23
CA SER A 199 -5.69 -12.92 15.74
C SER A 199 -4.84 -13.48 14.61
N ILE A 200 -5.48 -14.02 13.57
CA ILE A 200 -4.81 -14.64 12.42
C ILE A 200 -4.12 -13.60 11.53
N ASN A 201 -4.77 -12.45 11.31
CA ASN A 201 -4.33 -11.47 10.32
C ASN A 201 -3.64 -10.24 10.92
N SER A 202 -3.36 -10.23 12.23
CA SER A 202 -2.66 -9.15 12.94
C SER A 202 -1.37 -8.69 12.25
N VAL A 203 -0.66 -9.60 11.57
CA VAL A 203 0.56 -9.29 10.80
C VAL A 203 0.28 -8.37 9.60
N TYR A 204 -0.92 -8.43 9.03
CA TYR A 204 -1.29 -7.73 7.81
C TYR A 204 -2.07 -6.44 8.03
N ILE A 205 -2.65 -6.24 9.21
CA ILE A 205 -3.58 -5.14 9.49
C ILE A 205 -2.98 -4.09 10.42
N ASP A 206 -3.58 -2.90 10.46
CA ASP A 206 -3.19 -1.84 11.39
C ASP A 206 -3.44 -2.31 12.84
N GLY A 207 -2.42 -2.17 13.70
CA GLY A 207 -2.49 -2.60 15.09
C GLY A 207 -3.56 -1.86 15.90
N ASP A 208 -3.98 -0.67 15.44
CA ASP A 208 -5.04 0.09 16.09
C ASP A 208 -6.43 -0.54 15.89
N ILE A 209 -6.62 -1.45 14.93
CA ILE A 209 -7.92 -2.11 14.67
C ILE A 209 -8.33 -3.00 15.83
N GLU A 210 -7.38 -3.65 16.49
CA GLU A 210 -7.63 -4.45 17.69
C GLU A 210 -8.25 -3.57 18.79
N SER A 211 -7.70 -2.37 18.99
CA SER A 211 -8.26 -1.41 19.96
C SER A 211 -9.69 -0.97 19.63
N VAL A 212 -10.01 -0.78 18.34
CA VAL A 212 -11.37 -0.42 17.90
C VAL A 212 -12.36 -1.55 18.22
N LEU A 213 -11.96 -2.79 17.94
CA LEU A 213 -12.81 -3.95 18.16
C LEU A 213 -12.94 -4.33 19.65
N ASP A 214 -11.90 -4.12 20.47
CA ASP A 214 -11.97 -4.28 21.92
C ASP A 214 -12.94 -3.28 22.57
N LYS A 215 -12.95 -2.02 22.11
CA LYS A 215 -13.92 -1.02 22.54
C LYS A 215 -15.34 -1.46 22.19
N LEU A 216 -15.54 -1.91 20.95
CA LEU A 216 -16.84 -2.43 20.52
C LEU A 216 -17.27 -3.64 21.37
N GLN A 217 -16.36 -4.57 21.65
CA GLN A 217 -16.64 -5.73 22.47
C GLN A 217 -17.03 -5.34 23.89
N THR A 218 -16.35 -4.34 24.47
CA THR A 218 -16.66 -3.83 25.81
C THR A 218 -18.09 -3.29 25.88
N VAL A 219 -18.52 -2.53 24.88
CA VAL A 219 -19.90 -2.00 24.81
C VAL A 219 -20.91 -3.13 24.62
N LEU A 220 -20.63 -4.10 23.75
CA LEU A 220 -21.50 -5.26 23.49
C LEU A 220 -21.67 -6.20 24.70
N HIS A 221 -20.70 -6.23 25.62
CA HIS A 221 -20.75 -7.04 26.84
C HIS A 221 -21.14 -6.25 28.09
N ARG A 222 -21.48 -4.96 27.94
CA ARG A 222 -21.98 -4.15 29.04
C ARG A 222 -23.22 -4.82 29.64
N ARG A 223 -23.23 -4.97 30.96
CA ARG A 223 -24.45 -5.38 31.66
C ARG A 223 -25.40 -4.19 31.73
N TYR A 224 -26.66 -4.44 31.46
CA TYR A 224 -27.76 -3.51 31.66
C TYR A 224 -28.85 -4.21 32.45
N ASP A 225 -29.66 -3.45 33.17
CA ASP A 225 -30.86 -3.94 33.81
C ASP A 225 -31.97 -4.10 32.77
N ALA A 226 -32.28 -5.35 32.42
CA ALA A 226 -33.33 -5.65 31.45
C ALA A 226 -34.74 -5.31 31.95
N SER A 227 -34.91 -5.00 33.24
CA SER A 227 -36.17 -4.56 33.82
C SER A 227 -36.35 -3.04 33.80
N ASP A 228 -35.27 -2.28 33.60
CA ASP A 228 -35.31 -0.83 33.45
C ASP A 228 -35.31 -0.45 31.97
N PHE A 229 -36.47 0.00 31.47
CA PHE A 229 -36.63 0.42 30.09
C PHE A 229 -35.67 1.53 29.67
N SER A 230 -35.30 2.44 30.59
CA SER A 230 -34.35 3.52 30.28
C SER A 230 -32.95 2.96 30.06
N ASP A 231 -32.51 2.02 30.90
CA ASP A 231 -31.18 1.40 30.77
C ASP A 231 -31.10 0.50 29.51
N VAL A 232 -32.20 -0.16 29.13
CA VAL A 232 -32.29 -0.89 27.85
C VAL A 232 -32.18 0.06 26.66
N GLU A 233 -32.92 1.18 26.67
CA GLU A 233 -32.89 2.19 25.61
C GLU A 233 -31.48 2.79 25.45
N ASP A 234 -30.86 3.19 26.57
CA ASP A 234 -29.49 3.71 26.60
C ASP A 234 -28.47 2.68 26.10
N TYR A 235 -28.58 1.42 26.53
CA TYR A 235 -27.72 0.33 26.05
C TYR A 235 -27.83 0.15 24.53
N MET A 236 -29.05 0.15 23.97
CA MET A 236 -29.22 -0.02 22.53
C MET A 236 -28.65 1.16 21.74
N TYR A 237 -28.82 2.38 22.24
CA TYR A 237 -28.23 3.57 21.63
C TYR A 237 -26.69 3.51 21.64
N ASP A 238 -26.10 3.14 22.77
CA ASP A 238 -24.65 3.00 22.93
C ASP A 238 -24.07 1.92 22.01
N VAL A 239 -24.74 0.76 21.91
CA VAL A 239 -24.31 -0.30 20.99
C VAL A 239 -24.39 0.16 19.54
N SER A 240 -25.48 0.84 19.14
CA SER A 240 -25.64 1.34 17.77
C SER A 240 -24.53 2.34 17.41
N ASN A 241 -24.27 3.31 18.29
CA ASN A 241 -23.20 4.28 18.12
C ASN A 241 -21.81 3.64 18.10
N ALA A 242 -21.55 2.67 18.98
CA ALA A 242 -20.27 1.97 19.03
C ALA A 242 -19.99 1.22 17.71
N ILE A 243 -21.01 0.59 17.12
CA ILE A 243 -20.88 -0.09 15.83
C ILE A 243 -20.60 0.91 14.70
N ASP A 244 -21.34 2.02 14.65
CA ASP A 244 -21.15 3.04 13.62
C ASP A 244 -19.78 3.71 13.73
N ASN A 245 -19.33 3.99 14.94
CA ASN A 245 -17.99 4.50 15.20
C ASN A 245 -16.92 3.48 14.78
N ALA A 246 -17.07 2.19 15.14
CA ALA A 246 -16.14 1.15 14.74
C ALA A 246 -16.05 1.02 13.21
N ILE A 247 -17.19 1.03 12.50
CA ILE A 247 -17.21 0.99 11.03
C ILE A 247 -16.47 2.20 10.43
N ASN A 248 -16.69 3.40 10.98
CA ASN A 248 -16.05 4.62 10.49
C ASN A 248 -14.54 4.64 10.76
N GLU A 249 -14.11 4.24 11.95
CA GLU A 249 -12.69 4.16 12.32
C GLU A 249 -11.96 3.13 11.45
N VAL A 250 -12.50 1.91 11.31
CA VAL A 250 -11.94 0.88 10.43
C VAL A 250 -11.90 1.35 8.97
N LYS A 251 -12.88 2.12 8.51
CA LYS A 251 -12.89 2.71 7.16
C LYS A 251 -11.78 3.73 6.95
N VAL A 252 -11.48 4.56 7.95
CA VAL A 252 -10.36 5.51 7.89
C VAL A 252 -9.02 4.75 7.85
N MET A 253 -8.86 3.74 8.69
CA MET A 253 -7.66 2.90 8.73
C MET A 253 -7.45 2.14 7.40
N CYS A 254 -8.50 1.52 6.88
CA CYS A 254 -8.52 0.84 5.59
C CYS A 254 -8.05 1.76 4.44
N LYS A 255 -8.61 2.97 4.34
CA LYS A 255 -8.21 3.94 3.31
C LYS A 255 -6.74 4.34 3.42
N LYS A 256 -6.25 4.57 4.64
CA LYS A 256 -4.86 4.94 4.92
C LYS A 256 -3.90 3.80 4.53
N GLU A 257 -4.18 2.58 4.96
CA GLU A 257 -3.33 1.42 4.67
C GLU A 257 -3.32 1.04 3.19
N LEU A 258 -4.48 1.03 2.54
CA LEU A 258 -4.60 0.69 1.12
C LEU A 258 -4.21 1.85 0.20
N LYS A 259 -3.85 3.01 0.76
CA LYS A 259 -3.48 4.24 0.04
C LYS A 259 -4.53 4.67 -0.99
N ILE A 260 -5.81 4.45 -0.66
CA ILE A 260 -6.92 4.85 -1.51
C ILE A 260 -7.07 6.36 -1.40
N LYS A 261 -6.74 7.08 -2.47
CA LYS A 261 -6.94 8.54 -2.54
C LYS A 261 -8.43 8.84 -2.54
N THR A 262 -8.82 9.85 -1.77
CA THR A 262 -10.19 10.39 -1.75
C THR A 262 -10.27 11.58 -2.67
#